data_AF-A0A936N285-F1
#
_entry.id   AF-A0A936N285-F1
#
_cell.length_a   1.000
_cell.length_b   1.000
_cell.length_c   1.000
_cell.angle_alpha   90.00
_cell.angle_beta   90.00
_cell.angle_gamma   90.00
#
_symmetry.space_group_name_H-M   'P 1'
#
loop_
_entity.id
_entity.type
_entity.pdbx_description
1 polymer ?
#
loop_
_entity_poly.entity_id
_entity_poly.type
_entity_poly.pdbx_seq_one_letter_code
_entity_poly.pdbx_strand_id
1 'polypeptide(L)'
;MSLRNDSYGTVENVRALTRHLLDGAGIFDASTRPTLDDVEGMIDRWSATLNVALLNRGIAVPVTNVIAKQMCAQWVIRKAAAEVELTQRGTGWNDDEGSRIRALRPDDMGDDLALRIAEALRQQGELTPGRAHAGLTFFTGDPTPIFTRGQFDI
;
A
#
# COMPACT_ATOMS: atom_id res chain seq x y z
N MET A 1 10.12 7.27 -11.22
CA MET A 1 8.71 7.47 -11.63
C MET A 1 8.00 8.18 -10.49
N SER A 2 7.41 9.36 -10.69
CA SER A 2 6.75 10.05 -9.58
C SER A 2 5.60 9.23 -8.97
N LEU A 3 5.54 9.15 -7.63
CA LEU A 3 4.47 8.50 -6.87
C LEU A 3 3.08 8.99 -7.30
N ARG A 4 2.09 8.09 -7.32
CA ARG A 4 0.69 8.46 -7.59
C ARG A 4 0.12 9.31 -6.46
N ASN A 5 -0.85 10.16 -6.79
CA ASN A 5 -1.50 11.06 -5.82
C ASN A 5 -2.27 10.33 -4.71
N ASP A 6 -2.65 9.06 -4.94
CA ASP A 6 -3.34 8.19 -3.98
C ASP A 6 -2.39 7.26 -3.21
N SER A 7 -1.08 7.45 -3.35
CA SER A 7 -0.08 6.64 -2.66
C SER A 7 0.33 7.21 -1.32
N TYR A 8 0.62 6.33 -0.38
CA TYR A 8 0.95 6.69 1.00
C TYR A 8 2.42 6.41 1.29
N GLY A 9 3.10 7.40 1.87
CA GLY A 9 4.52 7.30 2.20
C GLY A 9 5.42 8.01 1.20
N THR A 10 6.73 7.89 1.42
CA THR A 10 7.77 8.53 0.61
C THR A 10 8.98 7.62 0.50
N VAL A 11 9.76 7.79 -0.57
CA VAL A 11 11.04 7.10 -0.75
C VAL A 11 11.98 7.37 0.42
N GLU A 12 12.02 8.61 0.92
CA GLU A 12 12.84 8.97 2.07
C GLU A 12 12.49 8.20 3.35
N ASN A 13 11.21 7.95 3.59
CA ASN A 13 10.78 7.16 4.75
C ASN A 13 11.13 5.67 4.59
N VAL A 14 11.06 5.12 3.38
CA VAL A 14 11.52 3.75 3.10
C VAL A 14 13.03 3.67 3.30
N ARG A 15 13.78 4.63 2.75
CA ARG A 15 15.23 4.75 2.91
C ARG A 15 15.65 4.79 4.38
N ALA A 16 14.90 5.50 5.22
CA ALA A 16 15.20 5.57 6.64
C ALA A 16 15.22 4.17 7.31
N LEU A 17 14.41 3.23 6.84
CA LEU A 17 14.36 1.85 7.34
C LEU A 17 15.42 0.95 6.68
N THR A 18 15.73 1.20 5.41
CA THR A 18 16.58 0.32 4.59
C THR A 18 17.97 0.88 4.31
N ARG A 19 18.38 1.95 5.01
CA ARG A 19 19.65 2.66 4.78
C ARG A 19 20.87 1.74 4.79
N HIS A 20 20.84 0.72 5.63
CA HIS A 20 21.92 -0.26 5.77
C HIS A 20 22.14 -1.12 4.52
N LEU A 21 21.21 -1.11 3.57
CA LEU A 21 21.27 -1.85 2.31
C LEU A 21 21.75 -1.01 1.12
N LEU A 22 22.11 0.26 1.32
CA LEU A 22 22.48 1.15 0.22
C LEU A 22 23.98 1.11 -0.13
N ASP A 23 24.78 0.23 0.46
CA ASP A 23 26.22 0.05 0.18
C ASP A 23 27.02 1.37 0.10
N GLY A 24 26.70 2.32 0.99
CA GLY A 24 27.34 3.64 1.07
C GLY A 24 26.67 4.73 0.24
N ALA A 25 25.67 4.41 -0.59
CA ALA A 25 24.85 5.41 -1.27
C ALA A 25 24.01 6.23 -0.26
N GLY A 26 23.93 7.54 -0.49
CA GLY A 26 23.18 8.45 0.36
C GLY A 26 21.67 8.40 0.15
N ILE A 27 21.23 8.02 -1.05
CA ILE A 27 19.84 8.00 -1.52
C ILE A 27 19.63 6.81 -2.46
N PHE A 28 18.36 6.48 -2.76
CA PHE A 28 18.04 5.62 -3.89
C PHE A 28 18.22 6.39 -5.20
N ASP A 29 18.84 5.79 -6.20
CA ASP A 29 19.03 6.37 -7.52
C ASP A 29 19.00 5.28 -8.62
N ALA A 30 19.42 5.60 -9.84
CA ALA A 30 19.42 4.64 -10.95
C ALA A 30 20.50 3.54 -10.82
N SER A 31 21.53 3.77 -9.99
CA SER A 31 22.64 2.86 -9.75
C SER A 31 22.43 1.95 -8.53
N THR A 32 21.56 2.35 -7.60
CA THR A 32 21.22 1.52 -6.43
C THR A 32 20.46 0.26 -6.83
N ARG A 33 20.47 -0.71 -5.93
CA ARG A 33 19.63 -1.91 -6.00
C ARG A 33 18.82 -1.96 -4.70
N PRO A 34 17.48 -1.94 -4.72
CA PRO A 34 16.62 -1.54 -5.84
C PRO A 34 16.87 -0.08 -6.27
N THR A 35 16.44 0.28 -7.48
CA THR A 35 16.54 1.66 -7.99
C THR A 35 15.50 2.58 -7.34
N LEU A 36 15.65 3.89 -7.50
CA LEU A 36 14.61 4.86 -7.12
C LEU A 36 13.23 4.49 -7.70
N ASP A 37 13.19 4.20 -9.01
CA ASP A 37 11.96 3.85 -9.71
C ASP A 37 11.33 2.56 -9.16
N ASP A 38 12.16 1.58 -8.79
CA ASP A 38 11.68 0.35 -8.17
C ASP A 38 11.00 0.64 -6.83
N VAL A 39 11.63 1.44 -5.97
CA VAL A 39 11.08 1.80 -4.65
C VAL A 39 9.79 2.58 -4.77
N GLU A 40 9.70 3.51 -5.72
CA GLU A 40 8.46 4.24 -6.02
C GLU A 40 7.36 3.29 -6.48
N GLY A 41 7.68 2.32 -7.35
CA GLY A 41 6.75 1.27 -7.76
C GLY A 41 6.28 0.37 -6.62
N MET A 42 7.15 0.05 -5.65
CA MET A 42 6.78 -0.71 -4.45
C MET A 42 5.77 0.06 -3.60
N ILE A 43 6.01 1.35 -3.35
CA ILE A 43 5.10 2.22 -2.60
C ILE A 43 3.74 2.29 -3.30
N ASP A 44 3.72 2.46 -4.61
CA ASP A 44 2.48 2.51 -5.39
C ASP A 44 1.70 1.19 -5.29
N ARG A 45 2.35 0.03 -5.46
CA ARG A 45 1.69 -1.28 -5.37
C ARG A 45 1.04 -1.50 -4.01
N TRP A 46 1.76 -1.25 -2.92
CA TRP A 46 1.22 -1.42 -1.57
C TRP A 46 0.12 -0.41 -1.26
N SER A 47 0.24 0.82 -1.76
CA SER A 47 -0.84 1.80 -1.64
C SER A 47 -2.09 1.37 -2.39
N ALA A 48 -1.97 0.77 -3.58
CA ALA A 48 -3.11 0.24 -4.33
C ALA A 48 -3.82 -0.89 -3.55
N THR A 49 -3.05 -1.82 -2.97
CA THR A 49 -3.59 -2.89 -2.11
C THR A 49 -4.39 -2.31 -0.94
N LEU A 50 -3.82 -1.32 -0.24
CA LEU A 50 -4.50 -0.66 0.87
C LEU A 50 -5.74 0.12 0.40
N ASN A 51 -5.67 0.79 -0.75
CA ASN A 51 -6.80 1.54 -1.32
C ASN A 51 -8.00 0.62 -1.60
N VAL A 52 -7.78 -0.61 -2.07
CA VAL A 52 -8.87 -1.60 -2.21
C VAL A 52 -9.51 -1.93 -0.86
N ALA A 53 -8.70 -2.20 0.17
CA ALA A 53 -9.21 -2.49 1.52
C ALA A 53 -9.98 -1.30 2.14
N LEU A 54 -9.54 -0.06 1.88
CA LEU A 54 -10.22 1.16 2.32
C LEU A 54 -11.56 1.35 1.60
N LEU A 55 -11.58 1.21 0.27
CA LEU A 55 -12.79 1.31 -0.55
C LEU A 55 -13.85 0.29 -0.15
N ASN A 56 -13.45 -0.96 0.13
CA ASN A 56 -14.34 -2.02 0.62
C ASN A 56 -15.04 -1.67 1.95
N ARG A 57 -14.53 -0.69 2.70
CA ARG A 57 -15.09 -0.22 3.97
C ARG A 57 -15.80 1.12 3.85
N GLY A 58 -15.97 1.63 2.63
CA GLY A 58 -16.62 2.91 2.36
C GLY A 58 -15.75 4.14 2.69
N ILE A 59 -14.43 3.96 2.82
CA ILE A 59 -13.49 5.07 3.01
C ILE A 59 -13.11 5.63 1.64
N ALA A 60 -13.27 6.94 1.45
CA ALA A 60 -12.85 7.62 0.24
C ALA A 60 -11.31 7.58 0.07
N VAL A 61 -10.86 7.39 -1.16
CA VAL A 61 -9.45 7.41 -1.56
C VAL A 61 -9.23 8.59 -2.54
N PRO A 62 -8.22 9.45 -2.34
CA PRO A 62 -7.22 9.41 -1.26
C PRO A 62 -7.83 9.76 0.10
N VAL A 63 -7.28 9.16 1.18
CA VAL A 63 -7.68 9.46 2.55
C VAL A 63 -7.33 10.91 2.90
N THR A 64 -8.34 11.69 3.29
CA THR A 64 -8.20 13.11 3.65
C THR A 64 -7.98 13.34 5.14
N ASN A 65 -8.55 12.48 6.00
CA ASN A 65 -8.34 12.54 7.45
C ASN A 65 -6.85 12.34 7.76
N VAL A 66 -6.23 13.35 8.40
CA VAL A 66 -4.78 13.42 8.58
C VAL A 66 -4.20 12.29 9.42
N ILE A 67 -4.94 11.82 10.44
CA ILE A 67 -4.50 10.74 11.33
C ILE A 67 -4.57 9.41 10.57
N ALA A 68 -5.69 9.13 9.90
CA ALA A 68 -5.86 7.94 9.08
C ALA A 68 -4.79 7.88 7.97
N LYS A 69 -4.51 9.02 7.32
CA LYS A 69 -3.47 9.12 6.29
C LYS A 69 -2.08 8.76 6.82
N GLN A 70 -1.73 9.19 8.04
CA GLN A 70 -0.45 8.81 8.67
C GLN A 70 -0.37 7.31 8.97
N MET A 71 -1.48 6.70 9.41
CA MET A 71 -1.53 5.24 9.63
C MET A 71 -1.37 4.46 8.31
N CYS A 72 -2.03 4.91 7.24
CA CYS A 72 -1.85 4.35 5.89
C CYS A 72 -0.39 4.46 5.45
N ALA A 73 0.24 5.63 5.61
CA ALA A 73 1.63 5.84 5.25
C ALA A 73 2.57 4.89 6.01
N GLN A 74 2.41 4.79 7.34
CA GLN A 74 3.26 3.93 8.16
C GLN A 74 3.18 2.46 7.74
N TRP A 75 1.98 2.00 7.38
CA TRP A 75 1.79 0.64 6.90
C TRP A 75 2.45 0.42 5.54
N VAL A 76 2.22 1.31 4.57
CA VAL A 76 2.82 1.19 3.22
C VAL A 76 4.35 1.23 3.29
N ILE A 77 4.91 2.14 4.09
CA ILE A 77 6.36 2.28 4.27
C ILE A 77 6.98 0.97 4.78
N ARG A 78 6.33 0.29 5.75
CA ARG A 78 6.83 -0.99 6.28
C ARG A 78 6.77 -2.11 5.24
N LYS A 79 5.70 -2.16 4.44
CA LYS A 79 5.56 -3.17 3.38
C LYS A 79 6.58 -2.95 2.26
N ALA A 80 6.73 -1.70 1.80
CA ALA A 80 7.73 -1.34 0.79
C ALA A 80 9.16 -1.59 1.29
N ALA A 81 9.48 -1.25 2.54
CA ALA A 81 10.79 -1.55 3.14
C ALA A 81 11.06 -3.05 3.19
N ALA A 82 10.08 -3.88 3.56
CA ALA A 82 10.23 -5.33 3.55
C ALA A 82 10.50 -5.87 2.13
N GLU A 83 9.87 -5.30 1.10
CA GLU A 83 10.13 -5.66 -0.29
C GLU A 83 11.55 -5.26 -0.72
N VAL A 84 12.00 -4.05 -0.38
CA VAL A 84 13.39 -3.62 -0.59
C VAL A 84 14.38 -4.59 0.05
N GLU A 85 14.17 -4.97 1.32
CA GLU A 85 15.03 -5.93 2.03
C GLU A 85 15.14 -7.27 1.31
N LEU A 86 14.07 -7.71 0.64
CA LEU A 86 14.06 -8.97 -0.10
C LEU A 86 14.77 -8.89 -1.46
N THR A 87 14.90 -7.71 -2.05
CA THR A 87 15.62 -7.52 -3.33
C THR A 87 17.14 -7.59 -3.22
N GLN A 88 17.70 -7.26 -2.04
CA GLN A 88 19.15 -7.08 -1.81
C GLN A 88 19.85 -8.33 -1.26
N ARG A 89 19.35 -9.54 -1.58
CA ARG A 89 19.86 -10.79 -1.00
C ARG A 89 21.18 -11.24 -1.61
N GLY A 90 22.22 -11.32 -0.78
CA GLY A 90 23.54 -11.86 -1.15
C GLY A 90 23.73 -13.38 -0.96
N THR A 91 22.88 -14.09 -0.21
CA THR A 91 23.16 -15.50 0.19
C THR A 91 21.89 -16.37 0.35
N GLY A 92 21.23 -16.74 -0.75
CA GLY A 92 20.23 -17.84 -0.77
C GLY A 92 18.98 -17.66 0.10
N TRP A 93 18.15 -18.72 0.19
CA TRP A 93 16.95 -18.80 1.02
C TRP A 93 17.20 -19.66 2.26
N ASN A 94 16.77 -19.21 3.44
CA ASN A 94 16.76 -20.04 4.66
C ASN A 94 15.51 -19.79 5.54
N ASP A 95 15.22 -20.72 6.45
CA ASP A 95 13.96 -20.76 7.21
C ASP A 95 13.79 -19.60 8.21
N ASP A 96 14.88 -18.93 8.61
CA ASP A 96 14.84 -17.75 9.48
C ASP A 96 14.19 -16.52 8.80
N GLU A 97 14.11 -16.54 7.46
CA GLU A 97 13.52 -15.47 6.64
C GLU A 97 11.99 -15.46 6.63
N GLY A 98 11.34 -16.50 7.16
CA GLY A 98 9.88 -16.64 7.22
C GLY A 98 9.16 -15.48 7.93
N SER A 99 9.88 -14.69 8.74
CA SER A 99 9.34 -13.51 9.44
C SER A 99 9.10 -12.29 8.53
N ARG A 100 9.93 -12.07 7.49
CA ARG A 100 9.85 -10.88 6.62
C ARG A 100 8.89 -11.06 5.46
N ILE A 101 8.83 -12.26 4.88
CA ILE A 101 7.83 -12.60 3.87
C ILE A 101 6.43 -12.60 4.46
N ARG A 102 6.30 -12.87 5.76
CA ARG A 102 5.04 -12.64 6.49
C ARG A 102 4.53 -11.21 6.30
N ALA A 103 5.43 -10.22 6.30
CA ALA A 103 5.05 -8.84 6.03
C ALA A 103 4.59 -8.63 4.57
N LEU A 104 4.91 -9.49 3.60
CA LEU A 104 4.40 -9.36 2.23
C LEU A 104 3.15 -10.21 1.96
N ARG A 105 2.67 -10.99 2.93
CA ARG A 105 1.60 -11.95 2.62
C ARG A 105 0.30 -11.22 2.27
N PRO A 106 -0.43 -11.72 1.25
CA PRO A 106 -1.65 -11.12 0.78
C PRO A 106 -2.85 -11.30 1.73
N ASP A 107 -2.79 -12.17 2.75
CA ASP A 107 -3.78 -12.20 3.84
C ASP A 107 -3.77 -10.90 4.67
N ASP A 108 -2.68 -10.15 4.62
CA ASP A 108 -2.57 -8.79 5.16
C ASP A 108 -2.77 -7.73 4.04
N MET A 109 -3.88 -7.71 3.28
CA MET A 109 -4.18 -6.64 2.29
C MET A 109 -4.38 -5.24 2.92
N GLY A 110 -3.95 -5.03 4.15
CA GLY A 110 -4.27 -3.84 4.95
C GLY A 110 -5.68 -3.91 5.54
N ASP A 111 -6.33 -5.07 5.53
CA ASP A 111 -7.71 -5.24 5.99
C ASP A 111 -7.91 -4.91 7.47
N ASP A 112 -7.03 -5.40 8.37
CA ASP A 112 -7.07 -5.04 9.79
C ASP A 112 -6.88 -3.53 9.99
N LEU A 113 -5.94 -2.93 9.24
CA LEU A 113 -5.70 -1.50 9.30
C LEU A 113 -6.93 -0.71 8.83
N ALA A 114 -7.47 -1.06 7.68
CA ALA A 114 -8.63 -0.40 7.11
C ALA A 114 -9.85 -0.56 8.01
N LEU A 115 -10.00 -1.70 8.72
CA LEU A 115 -11.05 -1.90 9.72
C LEU A 115 -10.89 -0.94 10.89
N ARG A 116 -9.69 -0.84 11.47
CA ARG A 116 -9.40 0.10 12.58
C ARG A 116 -9.64 1.56 12.17
N ILE A 117 -9.24 1.93 10.96
CA ILE A 117 -9.50 3.28 10.42
C ILE A 117 -11.02 3.49 10.29
N ALA A 118 -11.75 2.53 9.72
CA ALA A 118 -13.21 2.65 9.58
C ALA A 118 -13.90 2.78 10.94
N GLU A 119 -13.48 2.03 11.95
CA GLU A 119 -13.99 2.14 13.32
C GLU A 119 -13.71 3.50 13.93
N ALA A 120 -12.48 4.02 13.83
CA ALA A 120 -12.11 5.33 14.33
C ALA A 120 -12.91 6.46 13.66
N LEU A 121 -13.04 6.42 12.33
CA LEU A 121 -13.81 7.42 11.59
C LEU A 121 -15.31 7.36 11.90
N ARG A 122 -15.87 6.18 12.18
CA ARG A 122 -17.25 6.04 12.67
C ARG A 122 -17.42 6.65 14.06
N GLN A 123 -16.45 6.44 14.96
CA GLN A 123 -16.48 7.07 16.30
C GLN A 123 -16.40 8.60 16.23
N GLN A 124 -15.69 9.14 15.24
CA GLN A 124 -15.64 10.58 14.97
C GLN A 124 -16.86 11.12 14.21
N GLY A 125 -17.79 10.25 13.78
CA GLY A 125 -18.95 10.64 12.98
C GLY A 125 -18.63 10.98 11.52
N GLU A 126 -17.41 10.73 11.05
CA GLU A 126 -16.96 10.99 9.67
C GLU A 126 -17.37 9.87 8.69
N LEU A 127 -17.64 8.67 9.20
CA LEU A 127 -18.24 7.57 8.43
C LEU A 127 -19.60 7.21 8.98
N THR A 128 -20.60 7.15 8.12
CA THR A 128 -21.92 6.66 8.49
C THR A 128 -21.87 5.14 8.69
N PRO A 129 -22.48 4.58 9.76
CA PRO A 129 -22.64 3.14 9.88
C PRO A 129 -23.35 2.58 8.65
N GLY A 130 -22.72 1.63 7.95
CA GLY A 130 -23.33 0.97 6.81
C GLY A 130 -24.60 0.27 7.27
N ARG A 131 -25.77 0.69 6.76
CA ARG A 131 -27.00 -0.10 6.95
C ARG A 131 -26.79 -1.40 6.19
N ALA A 132 -26.80 -2.54 6.90
CA ALA A 132 -26.76 -3.88 6.30
C ALA A 132 -27.90 -4.16 5.29
N HIS A 133 -28.84 -3.21 5.13
CA HIS A 133 -29.96 -3.24 4.18
C HIS A 133 -29.99 -2.03 3.22
N ALA A 134 -28.95 -1.22 3.14
CA ALA A 134 -28.77 -0.36 1.98
C ALA A 134 -28.42 -1.29 0.82
N GLY A 135 -29.41 -1.56 -0.04
CA GLY A 135 -29.24 -2.41 -1.21
C GLY A 135 -28.09 -1.94 -2.11
N LEU A 136 -27.83 -2.70 -3.18
CA LEU A 136 -26.82 -2.48 -4.22
C LEU A 136 -26.99 -1.13 -4.98
N THR A 137 -27.18 -0.02 -4.31
CA THR A 137 -27.20 1.33 -4.88
C THR A 137 -25.80 1.91 -4.75
N PHE A 138 -24.85 1.37 -5.53
CA PHE A 138 -23.47 1.86 -5.57
C PHE A 138 -23.06 2.43 -6.93
N PHE A 139 -23.98 2.61 -7.86
CA PHE A 139 -23.67 3.20 -9.16
C PHE A 139 -24.74 4.23 -9.52
N THR A 140 -24.47 5.50 -9.24
CA THR A 140 -25.21 6.65 -9.81
C THR A 140 -24.67 7.05 -11.19
N GLY A 141 -23.83 6.21 -11.79
CA GLY A 141 -23.34 6.34 -13.17
C GLY A 141 -23.27 4.97 -13.84
N ASP A 142 -23.27 4.93 -15.16
CA ASP A 142 -23.12 3.67 -15.91
C ASP A 142 -21.84 2.94 -15.44
N PRO A 143 -21.91 1.63 -15.14
CA PRO A 143 -20.73 0.88 -14.73
C PRO A 143 -19.75 0.82 -15.90
N THR A 144 -18.69 1.63 -15.83
CA THR A 144 -17.56 1.51 -16.76
C THR A 144 -16.85 0.17 -16.50
N PRO A 145 -16.72 -0.70 -17.51
CA PRO A 145 -16.04 -1.98 -17.34
C PRO A 145 -14.57 -1.75 -16.98
N ILE A 146 -14.13 -2.35 -15.87
CA ILE A 146 -12.73 -2.28 -15.39
C ILE A 146 -11.78 -3.06 -16.30
N PHE A 147 -12.31 -4.12 -16.93
CA PHE A 147 -11.58 -4.92 -17.90
C PHE A 147 -12.33 -4.92 -19.23
N THR A 148 -11.60 -4.62 -20.29
CA THR A 148 -12.12 -4.76 -21.66
C THR A 148 -11.69 -6.10 -22.23
N ARG A 149 -12.60 -6.76 -22.96
CA ARG A 149 -12.29 -8.04 -23.63
C ARG A 149 -11.11 -7.82 -24.59
N GLY A 150 -10.05 -8.62 -24.47
CA GLY A 150 -8.83 -8.50 -25.28
C GLY A 150 -7.69 -7.69 -24.64
N GLN A 151 -7.88 -7.13 -23.44
CA GLN A 151 -6.83 -6.35 -22.74
C GLN A 151 -5.61 -7.17 -22.30
N PHE A 152 -5.75 -8.50 -22.24
CA PHE A 152 -4.69 -9.43 -21.80
C PHE A 152 -4.28 -10.43 -22.88
N ASP A 153 -4.74 -10.23 -24.12
CA ASP A 153 -4.30 -11.04 -25.24
C ASP A 153 -2.94 -10.50 -25.71
N ILE A 154 -1.86 -11.14 -25.27
CA ILE A 154 -0.47 -10.91 -25.68
C ILE A 154 0.00 -12.12 -26.49
#